data_AF-A0AAE6YZZ8-F1
#
_entry.id   AF-A0AAE6YZZ8-F1
#
_cell.length_a   1.000
_cell.length_b   1.000
_cell.length_c   1.000
_cell.angle_alpha   90.00
_cell.angle_beta   90.00
_cell.angle_gamma   90.00
#
_symmetry.space_group_name_H-M   'P 1'
#
loop_
_entity.id
_entity.type
_entity.pdbx_description
1 polymer ?
#
loop_
_entity_poly.entity_id
_entity_poly.type
_entity_poly.pdbx_seq_one_letter_code
_entity_poly.pdbx_strand_id
1 'polypeptide(L)'
;MYKYKMVQIPPNIIVNARKVDKDNAAAHYLEQVVNEKAEDGWEFQRIDTIGVEEQPGCASLLFGKKNGPVNYYVITFRKEA
;
A
#
# COMPACT_ATOMS: atom_id res chain seq x y z
N MET A 1 21.55 0.68 -15.18
CA MET A 1 20.20 1.33 -15.31
C MET A 1 19.39 0.95 -14.07
N TYR A 2 18.15 1.41 -13.85
CA TYR A 2 17.35 0.96 -12.69
C TYR A 2 16.11 0.17 -13.12
N LYS A 3 15.82 -0.91 -12.39
CA LYS A 3 14.53 -1.61 -12.41
C LYS A 3 13.72 -1.14 -11.20
N TYR A 4 12.42 -0.93 -11.39
CA TYR A 4 11.50 -0.51 -10.33
C TYR A 4 10.44 -1.58 -10.04
N LYS A 5 9.96 -1.64 -8.80
CA LYS A 5 8.90 -2.53 -8.36
C LYS A 5 7.94 -1.77 -7.44
N MET A 6 6.65 -1.86 -7.75
CA MET A 6 5.56 -1.21 -7.00
C MET A 6 4.79 -2.25 -6.23
N VAL A 7 4.66 -2.07 -4.92
CA VAL A 7 3.95 -3.01 -4.03
C VAL A 7 2.86 -2.26 -3.30
N GLN A 8 1.60 -2.62 -3.56
CA GLN A 8 0.47 -2.07 -2.84
C GLN A 8 0.42 -2.63 -1.41
N ILE A 9 0.15 -1.76 -0.44
CA ILE A 9 -0.05 -2.12 0.96
C ILE A 9 -1.46 -1.74 1.43
N PRO A 10 -2.02 -2.46 2.42
CA PRO A 10 -3.36 -2.15 2.92
C PRO A 10 -3.37 -0.77 3.62
N PRO A 11 -4.43 0.03 3.42
CA PRO A 11 -4.56 1.34 4.06
C PRO A 11 -4.82 1.26 5.56
N ASN A 12 -5.32 0.12 6.03
CA ASN A 12 -5.54 -0.16 7.45
C ASN A 12 -4.97 -1.53 7.78
N ILE A 13 -4.26 -1.62 8.89
CA ILE A 13 -3.74 -2.88 9.43
C ILE A 13 -4.47 -3.22 10.72
N ILE A 14 -4.85 -4.49 10.88
CA ILE A 14 -5.47 -5.00 12.11
C ILE A 14 -4.39 -5.74 12.87
N VAL A 15 -4.07 -5.29 14.08
CA VAL A 15 -3.08 -5.94 14.94
C VAL A 15 -3.70 -6.59 16.15
N ASN A 16 -3.06 -7.66 16.60
CA ASN A 16 -3.37 -8.26 17.89
C ASN A 16 -2.57 -7.53 18.97
N ALA A 17 -3.25 -6.79 19.83
CA ALA A 17 -2.65 -6.00 20.92
C ALA A 17 -1.81 -6.84 21.90
N ARG A 18 -1.94 -8.17 21.92
CA ARG A 18 -1.07 -9.05 22.72
C ARG A 18 0.30 -9.31 22.08
N LYS A 19 0.46 -9.04 20.79
CA LYS A 19 1.69 -9.31 20.02
C LYS A 19 2.41 -8.03 19.60
N VAL A 20 1.66 -6.99 19.25
CA VAL A 20 2.18 -5.72 18.75
C VAL A 20 1.32 -4.59 19.27
N ASP A 21 1.96 -3.54 19.81
CA ASP A 21 1.29 -2.31 20.19
C ASP A 21 0.74 -1.61 18.94
N LYS A 22 -0.51 -1.13 19.00
CA LYS A 22 -1.15 -0.40 17.91
C LYS A 22 -0.34 0.83 17.47
N ASP A 23 0.40 1.44 18.40
CA ASP A 23 1.18 2.65 18.14
C ASP A 23 2.44 2.37 17.30
N ASN A 24 2.90 1.10 17.27
CA ASN A 24 4.05 0.65 16.49
C ASN A 24 3.67 -0.30 15.34
N ALA A 25 2.40 -0.68 15.24
CA ALA A 25 1.89 -1.63 14.25
C ALA A 25 2.30 -1.29 12.82
N ALA A 26 2.19 -0.02 12.44
CA ALA A 26 2.50 0.43 11.09
C ALA A 26 3.99 0.32 10.78
N ALA A 27 4.84 0.68 11.75
CA ALA A 27 6.29 0.59 11.62
C ALA A 27 6.73 -0.87 11.46
N HIS A 28 6.25 -1.78 12.32
CA HIS A 28 6.56 -3.21 12.22
C HIS A 28 6.11 -3.82 10.89
N TYR A 29 4.88 -3.50 10.45
CA TYR A 29 4.39 -3.99 9.16
C TYR A 29 5.28 -3.51 8.00
N LEU A 30 5.59 -2.22 7.95
CA LEU A 30 6.42 -1.66 6.89
C LEU A 30 7.85 -2.22 6.93
N GLU A 31 8.43 -2.37 8.11
CA GLU A 31 9.75 -2.97 8.31
C GLU A 31 9.78 -4.40 7.76
N GLN A 32 8.77 -5.22 8.06
CA GLN A 32 8.69 -6.57 7.51
C GLN A 32 8.65 -6.58 5.98
N VAL A 33 7.81 -5.73 5.37
CA VAL A 33 7.70 -5.65 3.90
C VAL A 33 8.99 -5.16 3.27
N VAL A 34 9.62 -4.14 3.85
CA VAL A 34 10.87 -3.57 3.32
C VAL A 34 12.02 -4.57 3.44
N ASN A 35 12.14 -5.26 4.58
CA ASN A 35 13.18 -6.26 4.79
C ASN A 35 13.02 -7.46 3.84
N GLU A 36 11.79 -7.95 3.64
CA GLU A 36 11.51 -9.04 2.68
C GLU A 36 11.97 -8.66 1.26
N LYS A 37 11.77 -7.40 0.84
CA LYS A 37 12.23 -6.94 -0.49
C LYS A 37 13.72 -6.63 -0.54
N ALA A 38 14.31 -6.20 0.57
CA ALA A 38 15.74 -5.99 0.68
C ALA A 38 16.51 -7.31 0.54
N GLU A 39 15.99 -8.43 1.07
CA GLU A 39 16.56 -9.77 0.88
C GLU A 39 16.65 -10.17 -0.60
N ASP A 40 15.67 -9.74 -1.41
CA ASP A 40 15.65 -9.91 -2.87
C ASP A 40 16.57 -8.90 -3.61
N GLY A 41 17.28 -8.05 -2.87
CA GLY A 41 18.18 -7.01 -3.38
C GLY A 41 17.46 -5.76 -3.91
N TRP A 42 16.24 -5.48 -3.45
CA TRP A 42 15.54 -4.24 -3.76
C TRP A 42 15.77 -3.17 -2.68
N GLU A 43 16.12 -1.96 -3.10
CA GLU A 43 16.27 -0.80 -2.23
C GLU A 43 14.93 -0.08 -2.07
N PHE A 44 14.54 0.20 -0.83
CA PHE A 44 13.39 1.05 -0.53
C PHE A 44 13.65 2.48 -0.99
N GLN A 45 12.69 3.06 -1.74
CA GLN A 45 12.79 4.44 -2.20
C GLN A 45 11.79 5.36 -1.48
N ARG A 46 10.50 5.02 -1.54
CA ARG A 46 9.41 5.86 -0.98
C ARG A 46 8.09 5.10 -0.89
N ILE A 47 7.12 5.71 -0.22
CA ILE A 47 5.71 5.30 -0.23
C ILE A 47 4.88 6.44 -0.84
N ASP A 48 4.09 6.10 -1.85
CA ASP A 48 3.19 7.02 -2.54
C ASP A 48 1.74 6.72 -2.15
N THR A 49 0.89 7.75 -2.10
CA THR A 49 -0.57 7.61 -1.95
C THR A 49 -1.24 7.86 -3.29
N ILE A 50 -2.11 6.94 -3.71
CA ILE A 50 -2.82 7.01 -4.99
C ILE A 50 -4.32 6.89 -4.72
N GLY A 51 -5.08 7.93 -5.08
CA GLY A 51 -6.54 7.87 -5.09
C GLY A 51 -7.03 7.13 -6.34
N VAL A 52 -7.84 6.10 -6.17
CA VAL A 52 -8.47 5.37 -7.27
C VAL A 52 -9.99 5.52 -7.14
N GLU A 53 -10.62 5.99 -8.20
CA GLU A 53 -12.07 6.10 -8.32
C GLU A 53 -12.53 5.17 -9.44
N GLU A 54 -13.49 4.29 -9.14
CA GLU A 54 -14.15 3.51 -10.18
C GLU A 54 -15.10 4.42 -10.95
N GLN A 55 -15.01 4.40 -12.27
CA GLN A 55 -15.98 5.12 -13.08
C GLN A 55 -17.39 4.56 -12.79
N PRO A 56 -18.38 5.42 -12.49
CA PRO A 56 -19.74 4.98 -12.26
C PRO A 56 -20.28 4.25 -13.50
N GLY A 57 -20.50 2.93 -13.39
CA GLY A 57 -21.19 2.15 -14.41
C GLY A 57 -22.70 2.47 -14.45
N CYS A 58 -23.42 2.05 -15.49
CA CYS A 58 -24.87 2.34 -15.64
C CYS A 58 -25.74 1.98 -14.41
N ALA A 59 -25.31 1.02 -13.57
CA ALA A 59 -26.00 0.64 -12.35
C ALA A 59 -25.89 1.67 -11.20
N SER A 60 -24.87 2.53 -11.18
CA SER A 60 -24.69 3.54 -10.13
C SER A 60 -25.69 4.69 -10.25
N LEU A 61 -26.28 4.90 -11.44
CA LEU A 61 -27.35 5.88 -11.68
C LEU A 61 -28.67 5.48 -11.01
N LEU A 62 -28.89 4.17 -10.79
CA LEU A 62 -30.11 3.65 -10.17
C LEU A 62 -30.04 3.59 -8.63
N PHE A 63 -28.85 3.43 -8.06
CA PHE A 63 -28.65 3.20 -6.62
C PHE A 63 -27.93 4.33 -5.87
N GLY A 64 -27.65 5.46 -6.53
CA GLY A 64 -27.37 6.75 -5.88
C GLY A 64 -26.09 6.85 -5.02
N LYS A 65 -25.26 5.80 -4.91
CA LYS A 65 -24.00 5.87 -4.17
C LYS A 65 -22.84 6.22 -5.10
N LYS A 66 -22.38 7.47 -5.02
CA LYS A 66 -21.02 7.84 -5.43
C LYS A 66 -20.08 7.42 -4.32
N ASN A 67 -19.38 6.31 -4.50
CA ASN A 67 -18.22 6.02 -3.69
C ASN A 67 -17.11 6.98 -4.15
N GLY A 68 -16.67 7.89 -3.28
CA GLY A 68 -15.53 8.76 -3.59
C GLY A 68 -14.24 7.97 -3.79
N PRO A 69 -13.15 8.62 -4.21
CA PRO A 69 -11.87 7.95 -4.44
C PRO A 69 -11.41 7.19 -3.19
N VAL A 70 -11.00 5.93 -3.39
CA VAL A 70 -10.37 5.11 -2.36
C VAL A 70 -8.87 5.34 -2.43
N ASN A 71 -8.26 5.73 -1.30
CA ASN A 71 -6.83 5.92 -1.22
C ASN A 71 -6.12 4.58 -1.03
N TYR A 72 -5.14 4.33 -1.89
CA TYR A 72 -4.21 3.22 -1.81
C TYR A 72 -2.81 3.73 -1.48
N TYR A 73 -2.03 2.91 -0.80
CA TYR A 73 -0.64 3.19 -0.50
C TYR A 73 0.23 2.21 -1.27
N VAL A 74 1.27 2.71 -1.94
CA VAL A 74 2.15 1.92 -2.80
C VAL A 74 3.59 2.21 -2.44
N ILE A 75 4.33 1.16 -2.10
CA ILE A 75 5.76 1.24 -1.85
C ILE A 75 6.49 1.13 -3.19
N THR A 76 7.39 2.08 -3.45
CA THR A 76 8.32 2.04 -4.58
C THR A 76 9.65 1.50 -4.13
N PHE A 77 10.10 0.45 -4.79
CA PHE A 77 11.44 -0.10 -4.68
C PHE A 77 12.22 0.07 -5.98
N ARG A 78 13.56 0.17 -5.88
CA ARG A 78 14.46 0.17 -7.04
C ARG A 78 15.57 -0.87 -6.88
N LYS A 79 16.15 -1.29 -8.00
CA LYS A 79 17.34 -2.15 -8.05
C LYS A 79 18.20 -1.75 -9.24
N GLU A 80 19.51 -1.72 -9.06
CA GLU A 80 20.43 -1.54 -10.20
C GLU A 80 20.30 -2.72 -11.17
N ALA A 81 20.23 -2.40 -12.45
CA ALA A 81 20.14 -3.31 -13.58
C ALA A 81 21.48 -3.41 -14.29
#